data_AF-A0A2H3AUU5-F1
#
_entry.id   AF-A0A2H3AUU5-F1
#
_cell.length_a   1.000
_cell.length_b   1.000
_cell.length_c   1.000
_cell.angle_alpha   90.00
_cell.angle_beta   90.00
_cell.angle_gamma   90.00
#
_symmetry.space_group_name_H-M   'P 1'
#
loop_
_entity.id
_entity.type
_entity.pdbx_description
1 polymer ?
#
loop_
_entity_poly.entity_id
_entity_poly.type
_entity_poly.pdbx_seq_one_letter_code
_entity_poly.pdbx_strand_id
1 'polypeptide(L)'
;MATAAVLSPTHVFAPEIQGNQTLPAWKVPATTQESLDWVSLETIDLNDLDSNDPAVRASLISRSKHALSVDGFLYVVGTDVTQETIQRQLAITQHIIKGIADEEKAGYTAKLSEGSYRGHKPKGIWSREGVVDNIEHYNFESPSFDGNIDQHPPSLRPFLPEIQAFADYTYNHIVRKILEIISLVLELPPDALWKLHSQDGVIGDSCQRYMGYHPRSQEDEEKTKNIWSKGHTDYNTISLLFSQPIAALQILTPNNEWKWVQHHDGAVVVNVADALDFLTGGVLKATRHRVIRPPTDQSDITRLILIHFARARGALVLNPLYESPIVKRDGVHAFQDRIDAGERAPTQAEWLAERIKRTGHEEYTEHKKPGEGRVQERVLGRQVDYYV
;
A
#
# COMPACT_ATOMS: atom_id res chain seq x y z
N MET A 1 -16.19 3.24 -27.81
CA MET A 1 -15.91 3.31 -26.36
C MET A 1 -15.76 4.78 -26.03
N ALA A 2 -16.63 5.34 -25.20
CA ALA A 2 -16.50 6.72 -24.77
C ALA A 2 -15.24 6.83 -23.92
N THR A 3 -14.25 7.58 -24.38
CA THR A 3 -13.17 8.08 -23.53
C THR A 3 -13.83 8.94 -22.46
N ALA A 4 -13.93 8.41 -21.24
CA ALA A 4 -14.24 9.25 -20.08
C ALA A 4 -13.22 10.40 -20.10
N ALA A 5 -13.70 11.63 -20.23
CA ALA A 5 -12.84 12.79 -20.21
C ALA A 5 -12.06 12.76 -18.90
N VAL A 6 -10.73 12.75 -18.98
CA VAL A 6 -9.86 12.89 -17.81
C VAL A 6 -10.13 14.28 -17.25
N LEU A 7 -10.97 14.36 -16.22
CA LEU A 7 -11.28 15.61 -15.55
C LEU A 7 -9.96 16.18 -15.00
N SER A 8 -9.70 17.46 -15.28
CA SER A 8 -8.50 18.14 -14.80
C SER A 8 -8.42 18.05 -13.26
N PRO A 9 -7.22 17.90 -12.66
CA PRO A 9 -7.03 17.80 -11.21
C PRO A 9 -7.70 18.95 -10.42
N THR A 10 -7.74 20.14 -11.02
CA THR A 10 -8.40 21.35 -10.51
C THR A 10 -9.92 21.22 -10.30
N HIS A 11 -10.59 20.24 -10.93
CA HIS A 11 -12.02 19.97 -10.74
C HIS A 11 -12.28 18.85 -9.71
N VAL A 12 -11.38 17.89 -9.56
CA VAL A 12 -11.61 16.71 -8.71
C VAL A 12 -11.43 17.02 -7.22
N PHE A 13 -10.59 18.00 -6.90
CA PHE A 13 -10.34 18.46 -5.52
C PHE A 13 -10.92 19.84 -5.23
N ALA A 14 -11.85 20.33 -6.06
CA ALA A 14 -12.44 21.63 -5.89
C ALA A 14 -13.16 21.75 -4.51
N PRO A 15 -13.17 22.94 -3.88
CA PRO A 15 -13.86 23.17 -2.60
C PRO A 15 -15.33 22.74 -2.59
N GLU A 16 -15.97 22.73 -3.76
CA GLU A 16 -17.36 22.30 -3.98
C GLU A 16 -17.57 20.80 -3.69
N ILE A 17 -16.54 19.96 -3.90
CA ILE A 17 -16.55 18.52 -3.56
C ILE A 17 -16.10 18.30 -2.11
N GLN A 18 -15.24 19.17 -1.57
CA GLN A 18 -14.74 19.09 -0.19
C GLN A 18 -15.82 19.32 0.87
N GLY A 19 -16.92 19.97 0.48
CA GLY A 19 -17.99 20.38 1.38
C GLY A 19 -17.50 21.43 2.39
N ASN A 20 -18.38 22.28 2.91
CA ASN A 20 -18.02 23.26 3.94
C ASN A 20 -17.74 22.63 5.32
N GLN A 21 -17.34 21.35 5.37
CA GLN A 21 -17.13 20.60 6.61
C GLN A 21 -15.78 20.96 7.22
N THR A 22 -15.86 21.64 8.36
CA THR A 22 -14.68 22.06 9.10
C THR A 22 -14.06 20.89 9.87
N LEU A 23 -12.78 20.65 9.65
CA LEU A 23 -11.95 19.75 10.45
C LEU A 23 -10.80 20.56 11.05
N PRO A 24 -10.34 20.23 12.27
CA PRO A 24 -9.05 20.71 12.73
C PRO A 24 -7.97 20.34 11.71
N ALA A 25 -7.18 21.34 11.28
CA ALA A 25 -6.08 21.09 10.36
C ALA A 25 -5.09 20.10 10.96
N TRP A 26 -4.61 19.15 10.15
CA TRP A 26 -3.52 18.29 10.56
C TRP A 26 -2.24 19.12 10.66
N LYS A 27 -1.67 19.18 11.87
CA LYS A 27 -0.39 19.85 12.11
C LYS A 27 0.72 18.96 11.58
N VAL A 28 1.31 19.38 10.47
CA VAL A 28 2.44 18.69 9.84
C VAL A 28 3.60 18.59 10.85
N PRO A 29 4.04 17.36 11.20
CA PRO A 29 5.20 17.17 12.06
C PRO A 29 6.48 17.69 11.40
N ALA A 30 7.45 18.14 12.20
CA ALA A 30 8.77 18.45 11.67
C ALA A 30 9.46 17.17 11.18
N THR A 31 10.30 17.29 10.15
CA THR A 31 11.22 16.22 9.75
C THR A 31 12.24 15.99 10.86
N THR A 32 12.62 14.72 11.06
CA THR A 32 13.61 14.36 12.08
C THR A 32 14.95 15.05 11.80
N GLN A 33 15.61 15.48 12.87
CA GLN A 33 16.97 16.02 12.86
C GLN A 33 18.02 14.93 13.15
N GLU A 34 17.59 13.70 13.46
CA GLU A 34 18.50 12.58 13.66
C GLU A 34 19.09 12.10 12.32
N SER A 35 20.37 11.72 12.33
CA SER A 35 21.05 11.15 11.17
C SER A 35 20.72 9.67 11.03
N LEU A 36 19.81 9.34 10.10
CA LEU A 36 19.43 7.97 9.80
C LEU A 36 20.13 7.45 8.53
N ASP A 37 20.30 6.13 8.43
CA ASP A 37 20.82 5.49 7.21
C ASP A 37 19.70 5.40 6.15
N TRP A 38 19.59 6.45 5.34
CA TRP A 38 18.58 6.58 4.30
C TRP A 38 18.84 5.64 3.13
N VAL A 39 17.79 5.05 2.58
CA VAL A 39 17.87 4.39 1.28
C VAL A 39 17.86 5.42 0.16
N SER A 40 18.66 5.19 -0.88
CA SER A 40 18.60 5.97 -2.12
C SER A 40 17.59 5.30 -3.05
N LEU A 41 16.41 5.90 -3.21
CA LEU A 41 15.38 5.44 -4.15
C LEU A 41 15.32 6.36 -5.36
N GLU A 42 15.03 5.77 -6.52
CA GLU A 42 14.78 6.51 -7.75
C GLU A 42 13.50 7.34 -7.64
N THR A 43 13.49 8.53 -8.24
CA THR A 43 12.29 9.38 -8.36
C THR A 43 11.88 9.49 -9.82
N ILE A 44 10.64 9.14 -10.13
CA ILE A 44 10.05 9.29 -11.47
C ILE A 44 8.93 10.34 -11.47
N ASP A 45 8.76 11.05 -12.58
CA ASP A 45 7.68 12.01 -12.79
C ASP A 45 6.65 11.40 -13.75
N LEU A 46 5.38 11.36 -13.36
CA LEU A 46 4.32 10.82 -14.22
C LEU A 46 4.08 11.65 -15.48
N ASN A 47 4.48 12.92 -15.50
CA ASN A 47 4.39 13.78 -16.67
C ASN A 47 5.37 13.35 -17.78
N ASP A 48 6.46 12.67 -17.43
CA ASP A 48 7.43 12.16 -18.40
C ASP A 48 6.78 11.12 -19.35
N LEU A 49 5.73 10.42 -18.91
CA LEU A 49 5.00 9.43 -19.72
C LEU A 49 4.34 10.08 -20.94
N ASP A 50 3.78 11.27 -20.74
CA ASP A 50 3.04 12.04 -21.76
C ASP A 50 3.97 12.95 -22.59
N SER A 51 5.28 12.90 -22.36
CA SER A 51 6.26 13.72 -23.08
C SER A 51 6.26 13.42 -24.59
N ASN A 52 6.36 14.50 -25.38
CA ASN A 52 6.55 14.41 -26.82
C ASN A 52 7.97 13.98 -27.21
N ASP A 53 8.93 14.05 -26.28
CA ASP A 53 10.30 13.61 -26.50
C ASP A 53 10.44 12.09 -26.21
N PRO A 54 10.75 11.27 -27.23
CA PRO A 54 10.96 9.83 -27.04
C PRO A 54 12.09 9.50 -26.06
N ALA A 55 13.12 10.35 -25.94
CA ALA A 55 14.24 10.13 -25.03
C ALA A 55 13.82 10.27 -23.56
N VAL A 56 12.93 11.22 -23.27
CA VAL A 56 12.35 11.39 -21.93
C VAL A 56 11.55 10.15 -21.53
N ARG A 57 10.66 9.67 -22.42
CA ARG A 57 9.89 8.45 -22.18
C ARG A 57 10.76 7.21 -22.01
N ALA A 58 11.80 7.07 -22.84
CA ALA A 58 12.75 5.96 -22.74
C ALA A 58 13.52 5.98 -21.41
N SER A 59 13.94 7.17 -20.97
CA SER A 59 14.59 7.37 -19.67
C SER A 59 13.67 6.99 -18.51
N LEU A 60 12.41 7.44 -18.53
CA LEU A 60 11.39 7.07 -17.55
C LEU A 60 11.26 5.55 -17.41
N ILE A 61 11.10 4.84 -18.53
CA ILE A 61 10.96 3.38 -18.56
C ILE A 61 12.23 2.71 -18.01
N SER A 62 13.41 3.16 -18.43
CA SER A 62 14.69 2.59 -17.98
C SER A 62 14.91 2.77 -16.48
N ARG A 63 14.67 3.96 -15.94
CA ARG A 63 14.82 4.26 -14.50
C ARG A 63 13.81 3.49 -13.67
N SER A 64 12.55 3.43 -14.13
CA SER A 64 11.50 2.62 -13.49
C SER A 64 11.86 1.13 -13.46
N LYS A 65 12.37 0.60 -14.57
CA LYS A 65 12.83 -0.80 -14.66
C LYS A 65 13.91 -1.10 -13.64
N HIS A 66 14.92 -0.23 -13.53
CA HIS A 66 16.00 -0.41 -12.56
C HIS A 66 15.46 -0.42 -11.13
N ALA A 67 14.73 0.62 -10.72
CA ALA A 67 14.23 0.77 -9.36
C ALA A 67 13.31 -0.39 -8.95
N LEU A 68 12.35 -0.77 -9.81
CA LEU A 68 11.38 -1.83 -9.49
C LEU A 68 11.98 -3.24 -9.52
N SER A 69 13.09 -3.46 -10.23
CA SER A 69 13.77 -4.77 -10.30
C SER A 69 14.84 -4.96 -9.22
N VAL A 70 15.34 -3.86 -8.63
CA VAL A 70 16.40 -3.88 -7.61
C VAL A 70 15.82 -3.59 -6.22
N ASP A 71 15.24 -2.40 -6.05
CA ASP A 71 14.72 -1.95 -4.76
C ASP A 71 13.27 -2.33 -4.55
N GLY A 72 12.50 -2.55 -5.62
CA GLY A 72 11.06 -2.80 -5.54
C GLY A 72 10.26 -1.59 -5.05
N PHE A 73 10.92 -0.45 -4.88
CA PHE A 73 10.41 0.82 -4.38
C PHE A 73 10.91 1.97 -5.25
N LEU A 74 10.11 3.04 -5.37
CA LEU A 74 10.52 4.31 -5.96
C LEU A 74 9.65 5.45 -5.42
N TYR A 75 10.08 6.68 -5.64
CA TYR A 75 9.23 7.86 -5.47
C TYR A 75 8.55 8.22 -6.79
N VAL A 76 7.28 8.58 -6.71
CA VAL A 76 6.49 9.13 -7.82
C VAL A 76 6.13 10.58 -7.49
N VAL A 77 6.42 11.47 -8.44
CA VAL A 77 5.97 12.88 -8.45
C VAL A 77 5.16 13.15 -9.73
N GLY A 78 4.66 14.37 -9.90
CA GLY A 78 3.80 14.71 -11.04
C GLY A 78 2.43 14.05 -10.97
N THR A 79 1.94 13.77 -9.76
CA THR A 79 0.63 13.15 -9.52
C THR A 79 -0.53 14.15 -9.59
N ASP A 80 -0.23 15.44 -9.69
CA ASP A 80 -1.15 16.58 -9.55
C ASP A 80 -1.96 16.62 -8.23
N VAL A 81 -1.62 15.76 -7.26
CA VAL A 81 -2.15 15.85 -5.90
C VAL A 81 -1.30 16.85 -5.13
N THR A 82 -1.89 17.98 -4.75
CA THR A 82 -1.16 19.02 -4.03
C THR A 82 -0.89 18.61 -2.58
N GLN A 83 0.11 19.26 -1.97
CA GLN A 83 0.39 19.07 -0.54
C GLN A 83 -0.82 19.45 0.33
N GLU A 84 -1.61 20.45 -0.07
CA GLU A 84 -2.85 20.83 0.60
C GLU A 84 -3.88 19.70 0.56
N THR A 85 -4.06 19.06 -0.59
CA THR A 85 -4.94 17.88 -0.71
C THR A 85 -4.45 16.74 0.19
N ILE A 86 -3.16 16.44 0.21
CA ILE A 86 -2.59 15.40 1.10
C ILE A 86 -2.84 15.76 2.58
N GLN A 87 -2.57 17.00 2.98
CA GLN A 87 -2.81 17.47 4.35
C GLN A 87 -4.30 17.40 4.73
N ARG A 88 -5.21 17.70 3.80
CA ARG A 88 -6.65 17.56 4.01
C ARG A 88 -7.05 16.10 4.24
N GLN A 89 -6.53 15.18 3.44
CA GLN A 89 -6.76 13.73 3.65
C GLN A 89 -6.12 13.22 4.95
N LEU A 90 -4.98 13.78 5.37
CA LEU A 90 -4.39 13.48 6.68
C LEU A 90 -5.18 14.09 7.85
N ALA A 91 -5.87 15.22 7.66
CA ALA A 91 -6.84 15.74 8.63
C ALA A 91 -8.06 14.83 8.76
N ILE A 92 -8.57 14.27 7.65
CA ILE A 92 -9.60 13.23 7.68
C ILE A 92 -9.07 11.97 8.38
N THR A 93 -7.83 11.55 8.11
CA THR A 93 -7.16 10.46 8.83
C THR A 93 -7.12 10.75 10.33
N GLN A 94 -6.75 11.97 10.72
CA GLN A 94 -6.71 12.39 12.12
C GLN A 94 -8.09 12.31 12.76
N HIS A 95 -9.15 12.74 12.05
CA HIS A 95 -10.52 12.65 12.52
C HIS A 95 -10.95 11.19 12.73
N ILE A 96 -10.69 10.30 11.77
CA ILE A 96 -10.99 8.86 11.89
C ILE A 96 -10.29 8.24 13.10
N ILE A 97 -8.99 8.54 13.28
CA ILE A 97 -8.14 7.88 14.28
C ILE A 97 -8.29 8.50 15.68
N LYS A 98 -8.57 9.80 15.78
CA LYS A 98 -8.57 10.54 17.07
C LYS A 98 -9.87 11.28 17.37
N GLY A 99 -10.64 11.64 16.36
CA GLY A 99 -11.87 12.44 16.49
C GLY A 99 -13.14 11.61 16.64
N ILE A 100 -13.19 10.42 16.04
CA ILE A 100 -14.33 9.51 16.14
C ILE A 100 -14.12 8.54 17.31
N ALA A 101 -15.10 8.48 18.21
CA ALA A 101 -15.10 7.59 19.37
C ALA A 101 -15.05 6.11 18.96
N ASP A 102 -14.41 5.28 19.77
CA ASP A 102 -14.25 3.85 19.47
C ASP A 102 -15.61 3.12 19.45
N GLU A 103 -16.55 3.53 20.29
CA GLU A 103 -17.92 3.01 20.34
C GLU A 103 -18.67 3.25 19.02
N GLU A 104 -18.42 4.39 18.37
CA GLU A 104 -19.04 4.73 17.08
C GLU A 104 -18.46 3.89 15.94
N LYS A 105 -17.17 3.49 16.03
CA LYS A 105 -16.49 2.66 15.04
C LYS A 105 -16.74 1.16 15.23
N ALA A 106 -17.13 0.72 16.44
CA ALA A 106 -17.28 -0.70 16.80
C ALA A 106 -18.25 -1.49 15.91
N GLY A 107 -19.32 -0.85 15.44
CA GLY A 107 -20.30 -1.46 14.52
C GLY A 107 -19.79 -1.67 13.09
N TYR A 108 -18.61 -1.15 12.76
CA TYR A 108 -18.05 -1.10 11.40
C TYR A 108 -16.75 -1.89 11.29
N THR A 109 -16.55 -2.87 12.18
CA THR A 109 -15.31 -3.63 12.25
C THR A 109 -15.09 -4.50 11.02
N ALA A 110 -13.84 -4.54 10.58
CA ALA A 110 -13.40 -5.36 9.47
C ALA A 110 -13.46 -6.84 9.84
N LYS A 111 -13.89 -7.66 8.88
CA LYS A 111 -14.03 -9.10 9.05
C LYS A 111 -12.72 -9.83 8.73
N LEU A 112 -11.73 -9.65 9.60
CA LEU A 112 -10.37 -10.17 9.39
C LEU A 112 -10.33 -11.70 9.24
N SER A 113 -11.14 -12.42 10.03
CA SER A 113 -11.26 -13.89 9.97
C SER A 113 -11.90 -14.39 8.66
N GLU A 114 -12.68 -13.54 7.99
CA GLU A 114 -13.21 -13.81 6.65
C GLU A 114 -12.22 -13.40 5.55
N GLY A 115 -11.06 -12.85 5.91
CA GLY A 115 -10.04 -12.39 4.97
C GLY A 115 -10.36 -11.03 4.35
N SER A 116 -11.11 -10.17 5.05
CA SER A 116 -11.42 -8.82 4.59
C SER A 116 -10.92 -7.77 5.57
N TYR A 117 -10.29 -6.72 5.03
CA TYR A 117 -9.96 -5.54 5.80
C TYR A 117 -10.96 -4.38 5.66
N ARG A 118 -12.06 -4.55 4.90
CA ARG A 118 -13.02 -3.46 4.67
C ARG A 118 -13.66 -3.00 5.97
N GLY A 119 -13.66 -1.69 6.23
CA GLY A 119 -14.11 -1.11 7.51
C GLY A 119 -12.97 -0.87 8.51
N HIS A 120 -13.29 -0.86 9.79
CA HIS A 120 -12.41 -0.50 10.90
C HIS A 120 -11.65 -1.70 11.47
N LYS A 121 -10.33 -1.58 11.58
CA LYS A 121 -9.51 -2.45 12.41
C LYS A 121 -9.06 -1.63 13.63
N PRO A 122 -9.56 -1.94 14.84
CA PRO A 122 -9.12 -1.26 16.05
C PRO A 122 -7.70 -1.69 16.44
N LYS A 123 -7.06 -0.91 17.31
CA LYS A 123 -5.82 -1.34 17.98
C LYS A 123 -6.03 -2.63 18.76
N GLY A 124 -4.94 -3.32 19.07
CA GLY A 124 -4.98 -4.41 20.04
C GLY A 124 -5.46 -5.76 19.51
N ILE A 125 -5.73 -5.86 18.20
CA ILE A 125 -6.24 -7.08 17.57
C ILE A 125 -5.12 -8.10 17.36
N TRP A 126 -3.93 -7.63 17.03
CA TRP A 126 -2.76 -8.46 16.85
C TRP A 126 -1.87 -8.34 18.08
N SER A 127 -1.08 -9.37 18.34
CA SER A 127 -0.10 -9.36 19.42
C SER A 127 1.23 -9.94 18.97
N ARG A 128 2.27 -9.54 19.69
CA ARG A 128 3.62 -10.05 19.55
C ARG A 128 4.30 -9.97 20.91
N GLU A 129 4.85 -11.09 21.37
CA GLU A 129 5.67 -11.11 22.60
C GLU A 129 4.90 -10.52 23.80
N GLY A 130 3.59 -10.81 23.86
CA GLY A 130 2.68 -10.29 24.89
C GLY A 130 2.29 -8.82 24.74
N VAL A 131 2.81 -8.10 23.74
CA VAL A 131 2.47 -6.71 23.43
C VAL A 131 1.46 -6.66 22.30
N VAL A 132 0.34 -5.98 22.53
CA VAL A 132 -0.68 -5.81 21.50
C VAL A 132 -0.29 -4.72 20.50
N ASP A 133 -0.77 -4.82 19.27
CA ASP A 133 -0.41 -3.87 18.22
C ASP A 133 -0.98 -2.46 18.50
N ASN A 134 -0.22 -1.46 18.12
CA ASN A 134 -0.55 -0.03 18.24
C ASN A 134 -1.15 0.55 16.94
N ILE A 135 -1.68 -0.32 16.08
CA ILE A 135 -2.07 0.02 14.72
C ILE A 135 -3.58 0.07 14.63
N GLU A 136 -4.08 1.18 14.12
CA GLU A 136 -5.49 1.36 13.80
C GLU A 136 -5.64 1.72 12.34
N HIS A 137 -6.63 1.17 11.65
CA HIS A 137 -6.92 1.59 10.29
C HIS A 137 -8.40 1.49 9.93
N TYR A 138 -8.82 2.32 8.98
CA TYR A 138 -10.13 2.27 8.34
C TYR A 138 -9.93 2.16 6.83
N ASN A 139 -10.53 1.14 6.22
CA ASN A 139 -10.35 0.84 4.81
C ASN A 139 -11.66 0.99 4.05
N PHE A 140 -11.55 1.67 2.92
CA PHE A 140 -12.60 1.84 1.94
C PHE A 140 -12.27 0.98 0.71
N GLU A 141 -13.28 0.28 0.21
CA GLU A 141 -13.25 -0.47 -1.06
C GLU A 141 -14.42 0.03 -1.91
N SER A 142 -14.53 -0.35 -3.19
CA SER A 142 -15.63 0.14 -4.05
C SER A 142 -17.04 0.03 -3.43
N PRO A 143 -17.41 -1.07 -2.73
CA PRO A 143 -18.70 -1.15 -2.05
C PRO A 143 -18.92 -0.12 -0.94
N SER A 144 -17.85 0.45 -0.37
CA SER A 144 -17.94 1.54 0.62
C SER A 144 -18.51 2.84 0.04
N PHE A 145 -18.67 2.93 -1.29
CA PHE A 145 -19.13 4.12 -1.99
C PHE A 145 -20.42 3.88 -2.79
N ASP A 146 -21.15 2.79 -2.51
CA ASP A 146 -22.36 2.38 -3.24
C ASP A 146 -23.62 3.20 -2.91
N GLY A 147 -23.49 4.26 -2.10
CA GLY A 147 -24.58 5.14 -1.67
C GLY A 147 -25.23 4.73 -0.35
N ASN A 148 -24.94 3.53 0.18
CA ASN A 148 -25.38 3.16 1.53
C ASN A 148 -24.47 3.80 2.59
N ILE A 149 -24.72 5.07 2.93
CA ILE A 149 -23.92 5.80 3.92
C ILE A 149 -23.98 5.21 5.34
N ASP A 150 -25.00 4.39 5.65
CA ASP A 150 -25.17 3.80 6.97
C ASP A 150 -24.14 2.70 7.27
N GLN A 151 -23.37 2.27 6.26
CA GLN A 151 -22.21 1.39 6.42
C GLN A 151 -20.98 2.09 7.03
N HIS A 152 -21.10 3.38 7.37
CA HIS A 152 -20.05 4.19 7.98
C HIS A 152 -20.51 4.87 9.28
N PRO A 153 -19.59 5.12 10.23
CA PRO A 153 -19.85 5.92 11.43
C PRO A 153 -20.50 7.28 11.08
N PRO A 154 -21.58 7.71 11.75
CA PRO A 154 -22.20 9.02 11.53
C PRO A 154 -21.23 10.20 11.39
N SER A 155 -20.20 10.27 12.22
CA SER A 155 -19.16 11.29 12.25
C SER A 155 -18.20 11.24 11.06
N LEU A 156 -18.19 10.13 10.30
CA LEU A 156 -17.38 9.95 9.09
C LEU A 156 -18.16 10.26 7.81
N ARG A 157 -19.49 10.07 7.83
CA ARG A 157 -20.37 10.22 6.65
C ARG A 157 -20.21 11.55 5.91
N PRO A 158 -20.05 12.72 6.58
CA PRO A 158 -19.87 13.99 5.89
C PRO A 158 -18.62 14.06 5.00
N PHE A 159 -17.61 13.21 5.24
CA PHE A 159 -16.33 13.21 4.52
C PHE A 159 -16.27 12.14 3.43
N LEU A 160 -17.29 11.27 3.29
CA LEU A 160 -17.30 10.22 2.28
C LEU A 160 -17.14 10.73 0.85
N PRO A 161 -17.77 11.85 0.42
CA PRO A 161 -17.56 12.38 -0.93
C PRO A 161 -16.10 12.78 -1.20
N GLU A 162 -15.43 13.37 -0.20
CA GLU A 162 -14.04 13.82 -0.30
C GLU A 162 -13.06 12.63 -0.32
N ILE A 163 -13.34 11.60 0.50
CA ILE A 163 -12.60 10.32 0.49
C ILE A 163 -12.79 9.60 -0.84
N GLN A 164 -14.02 9.56 -1.37
CA GLN A 164 -14.36 8.92 -2.63
C GLN A 164 -13.65 9.61 -3.80
N ALA A 165 -13.71 10.94 -3.90
CA ALA A 165 -13.05 11.70 -4.96
C ALA A 165 -11.53 11.48 -4.96
N PHE A 166 -10.92 11.45 -3.77
CA PHE A 166 -9.49 11.15 -3.65
C PHE A 166 -9.14 9.71 -4.04
N ALA A 167 -9.93 8.73 -3.60
CA ALA A 167 -9.73 7.33 -3.95
C ALA A 167 -9.90 7.09 -5.46
N ASP A 168 -10.96 7.67 -6.05
CA ASP A 168 -11.25 7.64 -7.49
C ASP A 168 -10.10 8.22 -8.31
N TYR A 169 -9.64 9.43 -7.96
CA TYR A 169 -8.54 10.08 -8.65
C TYR A 169 -7.24 9.26 -8.54
N THR A 170 -6.92 8.79 -7.33
CA THR A 170 -5.74 7.96 -7.10
C THR A 170 -5.78 6.71 -7.97
N TYR A 171 -6.93 6.07 -8.10
CA TYR A 171 -7.09 4.84 -8.87
C TYR A 171 -7.09 5.08 -10.39
N ASN A 172 -7.99 5.95 -10.87
CA ASN A 172 -8.23 6.13 -12.29
C ASN A 172 -7.16 7.00 -12.98
N HIS A 173 -6.39 7.80 -12.23
CA HIS A 173 -5.31 8.62 -12.76
C HIS A 173 -3.92 8.08 -12.37
N ILE A 174 -3.60 8.05 -11.08
CA ILE A 174 -2.22 7.78 -10.61
C ILE A 174 -1.86 6.31 -10.81
N VAL A 175 -2.67 5.40 -10.27
CA VAL A 175 -2.47 3.95 -10.40
C VAL A 175 -2.45 3.55 -11.87
N ARG A 176 -3.39 4.04 -12.68
CA ARG A 176 -3.42 3.79 -14.11
C ARG A 176 -2.10 4.18 -14.80
N LYS A 177 -1.61 5.41 -14.62
CA LYS A 177 -0.34 5.86 -15.22
C LYS A 177 0.87 5.02 -14.77
N ILE A 178 0.93 4.66 -13.48
CA ILE A 178 2.00 3.79 -12.97
C ILE A 178 1.93 2.40 -13.61
N LEU A 179 0.74 1.81 -13.72
CA LEU A 179 0.57 0.51 -14.38
C LEU A 179 0.88 0.57 -15.88
N GLU A 180 0.66 1.71 -16.53
CA GLU A 180 1.09 1.93 -17.92
C GLU A 180 2.61 1.94 -18.05
N ILE A 181 3.32 2.66 -17.17
CA ILE A 181 4.78 2.65 -17.10
C ILE A 181 5.31 1.23 -16.86
N ILE A 182 4.73 0.50 -15.90
CA ILE A 182 5.17 -0.87 -15.58
C ILE A 182 4.88 -1.82 -16.76
N SER A 183 3.78 -1.65 -17.48
CA SER A 183 3.50 -2.44 -18.68
C SER A 183 4.60 -2.23 -19.73
N LEU A 184 5.04 -0.99 -19.95
CA LEU A 184 6.14 -0.66 -20.84
C LEU A 184 7.49 -1.21 -20.36
N VAL A 185 7.76 -1.17 -19.05
CA VAL A 185 8.95 -1.80 -18.43
C VAL A 185 9.00 -3.30 -18.74
N LEU A 186 7.84 -3.95 -18.76
CA LEU A 186 7.68 -5.37 -19.07
C LEU A 186 7.62 -5.65 -20.58
N GLU A 187 7.83 -4.66 -21.43
CA GLU A 187 7.75 -4.80 -22.90
C GLU A 187 6.37 -5.32 -23.35
N LEU A 188 5.31 -4.93 -22.64
CA LEU A 188 3.91 -5.22 -22.94
C LEU A 188 3.21 -4.01 -23.58
N PRO A 189 2.01 -4.18 -24.17
CA PRO A 189 1.15 -3.05 -24.52
C PRO A 189 0.91 -2.12 -23.31
N PRO A 190 0.84 -0.79 -23.50
CA PRO A 190 0.76 0.17 -22.39
C PRO A 190 -0.37 -0.13 -21.40
N ASP A 191 -1.52 -0.63 -21.86
CA ASP A 191 -2.68 -0.88 -21.01
C ASP A 191 -2.75 -2.31 -20.45
N ALA A 192 -1.71 -3.13 -20.62
CA ALA A 192 -1.74 -4.55 -20.29
C ALA A 192 -2.03 -4.80 -18.81
N LEU A 193 -1.31 -4.14 -17.89
CA LEU A 193 -1.55 -4.30 -16.46
C LEU A 193 -2.84 -3.63 -16.00
N TRP A 194 -3.21 -2.48 -16.58
CA TRP A 194 -4.50 -1.85 -16.26
C TRP A 194 -5.70 -2.76 -16.57
N LYS A 195 -5.63 -3.53 -17.66
CA LYS A 195 -6.65 -4.52 -18.03
C LYS A 195 -6.77 -5.70 -17.07
N LEU A 196 -5.79 -5.91 -16.18
CA LEU A 196 -5.84 -6.91 -15.12
C LEU A 196 -6.64 -6.44 -13.91
N HIS A 197 -6.89 -5.14 -13.79
CA HIS A 197 -7.64 -4.54 -12.70
C HIS A 197 -9.13 -4.42 -13.05
N SER A 198 -10.00 -4.49 -12.04
CA SER A 198 -11.43 -4.23 -12.22
C SER A 198 -11.66 -2.74 -12.45
N GLN A 199 -12.48 -2.38 -13.42
CA GLN A 199 -12.86 -0.98 -13.68
C GLN A 199 -14.29 -0.69 -13.20
N ASP A 200 -14.90 -1.65 -12.50
CA ASP A 200 -16.23 -1.53 -11.94
C ASP A 200 -16.18 -0.88 -10.55
N GLY A 201 -17.13 0.01 -10.27
CA GLY A 201 -17.14 0.79 -9.02
C GLY A 201 -16.10 1.92 -9.03
N VAL A 202 -15.87 2.51 -7.85
CA VAL A 202 -15.01 3.71 -7.72
C VAL A 202 -13.53 3.37 -7.90
N ILE A 203 -13.08 2.26 -7.31
CA ILE A 203 -11.65 1.89 -7.27
C ILE A 203 -11.40 0.43 -7.66
N GLY A 204 -12.32 -0.18 -8.43
CA GLY A 204 -12.23 -1.61 -8.75
C GLY A 204 -12.23 -2.46 -7.49
N ASP A 205 -11.32 -3.42 -7.43
CA ASP A 205 -11.12 -4.30 -6.25
C ASP A 205 -10.09 -3.72 -5.26
N SER A 206 -9.57 -2.52 -5.53
CA SER A 206 -8.52 -1.83 -4.76
C SER A 206 -9.05 -1.32 -3.41
N CYS A 207 -8.14 -0.80 -2.59
CA CYS A 207 -8.47 -0.31 -1.25
C CYS A 207 -7.76 1.01 -0.94
N GLN A 208 -8.54 2.00 -0.48
CA GLN A 208 -8.03 3.23 0.12
C GLN A 208 -8.02 3.08 1.65
N ARG A 209 -6.85 3.22 2.27
CA ARG A 209 -6.65 3.04 3.72
C ARG A 209 -6.21 4.33 4.39
N TYR A 210 -6.86 4.60 5.52
CA TYR A 210 -6.54 5.64 6.49
C TYR A 210 -6.05 4.94 7.76
N MET A 211 -4.85 5.23 8.23
CA MET A 211 -4.19 4.46 9.29
C MET A 211 -3.45 5.36 10.29
N GLY A 212 -3.34 4.90 11.54
CA GLY A 212 -2.53 5.51 12.58
C GLY A 212 -1.68 4.48 13.32
N TYR A 213 -0.41 4.81 13.54
CA TYR A 213 0.42 4.14 14.54
C TYR A 213 0.52 5.02 15.78
N HIS A 214 0.16 4.46 16.93
CA HIS A 214 0.12 5.17 18.20
C HIS A 214 1.40 4.91 19.02
N PRO A 215 2.00 5.91 19.68
CA PRO A 215 3.14 5.65 20.57
C PRO A 215 2.84 4.57 21.61
N ARG A 216 3.84 3.74 21.94
CA ARG A 216 3.74 2.70 22.98
C ARG A 216 4.49 3.12 24.23
N SER A 217 4.27 2.40 25.33
CA SER A 217 5.08 2.54 26.53
C SER A 217 6.53 2.12 26.26
N GLN A 218 7.50 2.66 27.02
CA GLN A 218 8.89 2.24 26.88
C GLN A 218 9.07 0.73 27.09
N GLU A 219 8.33 0.14 28.04
CA GLU A 219 8.35 -1.31 28.29
C GLU A 219 7.92 -2.10 27.05
N ASP A 220 6.87 -1.67 26.35
CA ASP A 220 6.38 -2.30 25.13
C ASP A 220 7.35 -2.13 23.95
N GLU A 221 7.99 -0.96 23.85
CA GLU A 221 9.03 -0.71 22.84
C GLU A 221 10.23 -1.63 23.05
N GLU A 222 10.69 -1.80 24.30
CA GLU A 222 11.78 -2.72 24.64
C GLU A 222 11.42 -4.18 24.32
N LYS A 223 10.23 -4.64 24.74
CA LYS A 223 9.74 -6.00 24.43
C LYS A 223 9.66 -6.25 22.93
N THR A 224 9.17 -5.28 22.15
CA THR A 224 8.99 -5.45 20.70
C THR A 224 10.21 -5.06 19.87
N LYS A 225 11.33 -4.71 20.51
CA LYS A 225 12.56 -4.21 19.87
C LYS A 225 12.29 -3.02 18.94
N ASN A 226 11.40 -2.11 19.36
CA ASN A 226 10.94 -0.95 18.61
C ASN A 226 10.19 -1.29 17.31
N ILE A 227 9.77 -2.53 17.08
CA ILE A 227 9.09 -2.93 15.84
C ILE A 227 7.59 -2.70 15.99
N TRP A 228 7.08 -1.71 15.25
CA TRP A 228 5.66 -1.39 15.19
C TRP A 228 4.91 -2.30 14.22
N SER A 229 5.50 -2.61 13.07
CA SER A 229 5.04 -3.61 12.10
C SER A 229 6.22 -4.44 11.60
N LYS A 230 6.08 -5.77 11.57
CA LYS A 230 7.13 -6.72 11.17
C LYS A 230 7.53 -6.55 9.71
N GLY A 231 8.70 -7.05 9.34
CA GLY A 231 9.09 -7.10 7.92
C GLY A 231 8.12 -7.97 7.12
N HIS A 232 7.44 -7.39 6.13
CA HIS A 232 6.44 -8.04 5.30
C HIS A 232 6.49 -7.51 3.86
N THR A 233 5.80 -8.21 2.96
CA THR A 233 5.43 -7.73 1.63
C THR A 233 3.92 -7.49 1.57
N ASP A 234 3.51 -6.54 0.73
CA ASP A 234 2.11 -6.24 0.46
C ASP A 234 1.47 -7.28 -0.48
N TYR A 235 0.14 -7.41 -0.45
CA TYR A 235 -0.58 -8.56 -1.05
C TYR A 235 -1.10 -8.28 -2.47
N ASN A 236 -1.03 -7.02 -2.86
CA ASN A 236 -1.67 -6.42 -4.04
C ASN A 236 -0.69 -6.35 -5.23
N THR A 237 -0.95 -5.51 -6.24
CA THR A 237 -0.03 -5.32 -7.38
C THR A 237 1.03 -4.27 -7.07
N ILE A 238 0.57 -3.06 -6.71
CA ILE A 238 1.39 -1.96 -6.22
C ILE A 238 0.70 -1.28 -5.04
N SER A 239 1.49 -0.70 -4.14
CA SER A 239 1.01 0.15 -3.04
C SER A 239 1.50 1.58 -3.24
N LEU A 240 0.66 2.55 -2.92
CA LEU A 240 0.95 3.98 -3.04
C LEU A 240 0.82 4.60 -1.65
N LEU A 241 1.94 4.85 -1.00
CA LEU A 241 2.02 5.52 0.30
C LEU A 241 2.29 7.01 0.10
N PHE A 242 1.32 7.86 0.43
CA PHE A 242 1.50 9.31 0.36
C PHE A 242 2.50 9.75 1.45
N SER A 243 3.58 10.41 1.03
CA SER A 243 4.72 10.69 1.90
C SER A 243 4.34 11.69 3.01
N GLN A 244 4.84 11.45 4.22
CA GLN A 244 4.69 12.35 5.37
C GLN A 244 5.96 12.36 6.25
N PRO A 245 6.21 13.42 7.05
CA PRO A 245 7.53 13.69 7.67
C PRO A 245 8.04 12.73 8.76
N ILE A 246 7.17 11.92 9.37
CA ILE A 246 7.56 10.98 10.45
C ILE A 246 8.31 9.78 9.86
N ALA A 247 9.60 9.71 10.16
CA ALA A 247 10.49 8.63 9.77
C ALA A 247 10.19 7.38 10.59
N ALA A 248 9.77 6.32 9.92
CA ALA A 248 9.42 5.04 10.56
C ALA A 248 9.43 3.86 9.58
N LEU A 249 9.28 4.12 8.27
CA LEU A 249 9.33 3.09 7.25
C LEU A 249 10.78 2.70 6.97
N GLN A 250 11.04 1.40 6.98
CA GLN A 250 12.29 0.83 6.47
C GLN A 250 12.02 -0.20 5.40
N ILE A 251 12.93 -0.32 4.44
CA ILE A 251 12.95 -1.39 3.45
C ILE A 251 14.20 -2.25 3.61
N LEU A 252 14.08 -3.54 3.28
CA LEU A 252 15.18 -4.49 3.29
C LEU A 252 15.88 -4.47 1.93
N THR A 253 17.08 -3.92 1.88
CA THR A 253 17.88 -3.82 0.65
C THR A 253 18.36 -5.21 0.18
N PRO A 254 18.84 -5.33 -1.08
CA PRO A 254 19.43 -6.57 -1.60
C PRO A 254 20.61 -7.12 -0.76
N ASN A 255 21.29 -6.24 -0.01
CA ASN A 255 22.38 -6.61 0.89
C ASN A 255 21.89 -7.15 2.25
N ASN A 256 20.58 -7.36 2.43
CA ASN A 256 19.92 -7.72 3.69
C ASN A 256 20.07 -6.67 4.80
N GLU A 257 20.20 -5.40 4.43
CA GLU A 257 20.28 -4.27 5.37
C GLU A 257 18.96 -3.49 5.39
N TRP A 258 18.46 -3.18 6.58
CA TRP A 258 17.28 -2.33 6.76
C TRP A 258 17.66 -0.86 6.64
N LYS A 259 17.10 -0.15 5.66
CA LYS A 259 17.35 1.27 5.44
C LYS A 259 16.08 2.11 5.52
N TRP A 260 16.21 3.34 6.01
CA TRP A 260 15.10 4.25 6.24
C TRP A 260 14.63 4.91 4.95
N VAL A 261 13.32 5.03 4.77
CA VAL A 261 12.74 5.77 3.63
C VAL A 261 12.56 7.23 4.03
N GLN A 262 13.20 8.14 3.29
CA GLN A 262 13.14 9.56 3.55
C GLN A 262 11.79 10.16 3.13
N HIS A 263 11.36 11.22 3.82
CA HIS A 263 10.21 12.02 3.40
C HIS A 263 10.60 12.98 2.26
N HIS A 264 9.74 13.06 1.25
CA HIS A 264 9.82 14.06 0.18
C HIS A 264 8.42 14.67 -0.01
N ASP A 265 8.34 16.01 0.05
CA ASP A 265 7.09 16.74 -0.12
C ASP A 265 6.45 16.45 -1.48
N GLY A 266 5.14 16.24 -1.49
CA GLY A 266 4.37 15.92 -2.71
C GLY A 266 4.67 14.56 -3.36
N ALA A 267 5.64 13.80 -2.85
CA ALA A 267 5.97 12.49 -3.41
C ALA A 267 5.04 11.38 -2.87
N VAL A 268 4.82 10.37 -3.71
CA VAL A 268 4.19 9.10 -3.34
C VAL A 268 5.27 8.02 -3.35
N VAL A 269 5.44 7.32 -2.24
CA VAL A 269 6.29 6.13 -2.19
C VAL A 269 5.51 4.97 -2.79
N VAL A 270 6.02 4.40 -3.88
CA VAL A 270 5.36 3.30 -4.59
C VAL A 270 6.21 2.05 -4.50
N ASN A 271 5.58 0.93 -4.16
CA ASN A 271 6.24 -0.37 -4.16
C ASN A 271 5.47 -1.43 -4.92
N VAL A 272 6.22 -2.38 -5.47
CA VAL A 272 5.71 -3.64 -5.99
C VAL A 272 5.25 -4.49 -4.82
N ALA A 273 4.15 -5.20 -5.02
CA ALA A 273 3.55 -6.10 -4.06
C ALA A 273 3.46 -7.51 -4.66
N ASP A 274 3.12 -8.50 -3.84
CA ASP A 274 3.24 -9.92 -4.16
C ASP A 274 2.57 -10.31 -5.49
N ALA A 275 1.39 -9.76 -5.77
CA ALA A 275 0.66 -10.14 -6.98
C ALA A 275 1.46 -9.77 -8.24
N LEU A 276 2.07 -8.58 -8.27
CA LEU A 276 2.88 -8.16 -9.40
C LEU A 276 4.23 -8.88 -9.45
N ASP A 277 4.82 -9.20 -8.29
CA ASP A 277 6.00 -10.10 -8.24
C ASP A 277 5.68 -11.45 -8.90
N PHE A 278 4.56 -12.08 -8.51
CA PHE A 278 4.14 -13.36 -9.09
C PHE A 278 3.80 -13.26 -10.58
N LEU A 279 3.06 -12.23 -10.99
CA LEU A 279 2.73 -11.96 -12.39
C LEU A 279 3.97 -11.68 -13.24
N THR A 280 5.08 -11.22 -12.64
CA THR A 280 6.34 -10.97 -13.35
C THR A 280 7.37 -12.07 -13.15
N GLY A 281 7.02 -13.15 -12.45
CA GLY A 281 7.94 -14.23 -12.10
C GLY A 281 9.16 -13.75 -11.30
N GLY A 282 9.00 -12.71 -10.48
CA GLY A 282 10.08 -12.11 -9.71
C GLY A 282 11.05 -11.24 -10.49
N VAL A 283 10.73 -10.84 -11.73
CA VAL A 283 11.50 -9.80 -12.44
C VAL A 283 11.41 -8.48 -11.70
N LEU A 284 10.19 -8.10 -11.27
CA LEU A 284 9.96 -6.97 -10.37
C LEU A 284 9.84 -7.50 -8.94
N LYS A 285 10.39 -6.77 -7.96
CA LYS A 285 10.60 -7.31 -6.60
C LYS A 285 9.57 -6.80 -5.62
N ALA A 286 8.78 -7.68 -5.01
CA ALA A 286 8.03 -7.34 -3.80
C ALA A 286 9.01 -7.22 -2.62
N THR A 287 9.53 -6.02 -2.39
CA THR A 287 10.54 -5.77 -1.36
C THR A 287 9.92 -5.73 0.02
N ARG A 288 10.59 -6.41 0.95
CA ARG A 288 10.18 -6.44 2.34
C ARG A 288 10.37 -5.08 2.99
N HIS A 289 9.36 -4.65 3.71
CA HIS A 289 9.38 -3.40 4.44
C HIS A 289 8.78 -3.59 5.83
N ARG A 290 9.16 -2.71 6.75
CA ARG A 290 8.72 -2.74 8.15
C ARG A 290 8.44 -1.33 8.66
N VAL A 291 7.73 -1.25 9.78
CA VAL A 291 7.56 0.00 10.51
C VAL A 291 8.21 -0.14 11.87
N ILE A 292 9.08 0.79 12.20
CA ILE A 292 9.73 0.88 13.51
C ILE A 292 9.32 2.16 14.22
N ARG A 293 9.52 2.17 15.54
CA ARG A 293 9.40 3.36 16.37
C ARG A 293 10.15 4.53 15.71
N PRO A 294 9.53 5.70 15.56
CA PRO A 294 10.21 6.88 15.06
C PRO A 294 11.42 7.28 15.93
N PRO A 295 12.32 8.11 15.37
CA PRO A 295 13.38 8.80 16.12
C PRO A 295 12.84 9.53 17.35
N THR A 296 13.71 9.84 18.31
CA THR A 296 13.33 10.43 19.61
C THR A 296 12.61 11.76 19.47
N ASP A 297 12.99 12.56 18.47
CA ASP A 297 12.35 13.84 18.17
C ASP A 297 10.95 13.73 17.53
N GLN A 298 10.50 12.50 17.22
CA GLN A 298 9.19 12.20 16.64
C GLN A 298 8.42 11.11 17.41
N SER A 299 9.01 10.49 18.44
CA SER A 299 8.49 9.24 19.01
C SER A 299 7.15 9.35 19.73
N ASP A 300 6.82 10.56 20.21
CA ASP A 300 5.57 10.82 20.95
C ASP A 300 4.41 11.23 20.01
N ILE A 301 4.67 11.24 18.70
CA ILE A 301 3.70 11.67 17.69
C ILE A 301 2.99 10.44 17.10
N THR A 302 1.65 10.45 17.11
CA THR A 302 0.87 9.46 16.34
C THR A 302 1.16 9.63 14.85
N ARG A 303 1.72 8.58 14.23
CA ARG A 303 2.03 8.57 12.80
C ARG A 303 0.77 8.28 12.00
N LEU A 304 0.23 9.30 11.33
CA LEU A 304 -0.91 9.16 10.43
C LEU A 304 -0.44 8.78 9.03
N ILE A 305 -1.21 7.90 8.37
CA ILE A 305 -0.84 7.27 7.11
C ILE A 305 -2.04 7.23 6.18
N LEU A 306 -1.76 7.59 4.93
CA LEU A 306 -2.67 7.51 3.80
C LEU A 306 -2.03 6.60 2.75
N ILE A 307 -2.68 5.48 2.45
CA ILE A 307 -2.14 4.49 1.51
C ILE A 307 -3.24 3.93 0.60
N HIS A 308 -2.93 3.78 -0.69
CA HIS A 308 -3.79 3.13 -1.65
C HIS A 308 -3.16 1.80 -2.09
N PHE A 309 -3.90 0.70 -1.93
CA PHE A 309 -3.50 -0.64 -2.36
C PHE A 309 -4.18 -0.97 -3.69
N ALA A 310 -3.46 -0.87 -4.80
CA ALA A 310 -3.98 -1.18 -6.12
C ALA A 310 -4.01 -2.70 -6.34
N ARG A 311 -5.19 -3.28 -6.53
CA ARG A 311 -5.37 -4.74 -6.66
C ARG A 311 -5.85 -5.10 -8.06
N ALA A 312 -5.26 -6.15 -8.62
CA ALA A 312 -5.85 -6.80 -9.78
C ALA A 312 -7.23 -7.38 -9.43
N ARG A 313 -8.04 -7.69 -10.45
CA ARG A 313 -9.36 -8.31 -10.24
C ARG A 313 -9.23 -9.61 -9.44
N GLY A 314 -10.14 -9.84 -8.50
CA GLY A 314 -10.08 -10.94 -7.55
C GLY A 314 -10.01 -12.32 -8.20
N ALA A 315 -10.64 -12.50 -9.36
CA ALA A 315 -10.63 -13.75 -10.12
C ALA A 315 -9.35 -14.00 -10.93
N LEU A 316 -8.41 -13.04 -11.01
CA LEU A 316 -7.17 -13.21 -11.76
C LEU A 316 -6.32 -14.32 -11.12
N VAL A 317 -6.00 -15.36 -11.87
CA VAL A 317 -5.03 -16.40 -11.48
C VAL A 317 -3.61 -15.81 -11.58
N LEU A 318 -2.82 -15.95 -10.52
CA LEU A 318 -1.51 -15.33 -10.37
C LEU A 318 -0.40 -16.14 -11.08
N ASN A 319 -0.58 -16.37 -12.37
CA ASN A 319 0.43 -16.96 -13.25
C ASN A 319 1.35 -15.87 -13.82
N PRO A 320 2.64 -16.15 -14.08
CA PRO A 320 3.51 -15.21 -14.77
C PRO A 320 2.97 -14.82 -16.16
N LEU A 321 3.11 -13.55 -16.50
CA LEU A 321 2.71 -12.94 -17.77
C LEU A 321 3.72 -13.27 -18.86
N TYR A 322 3.70 -14.51 -19.36
CA TYR A 322 4.66 -14.99 -20.37
C TYR A 322 4.52 -14.33 -21.75
N GLU A 323 3.52 -13.49 -21.96
CA GLU A 323 3.45 -12.57 -23.10
C GLU A 323 4.54 -11.50 -23.05
N SER A 324 5.06 -11.17 -21.86
CA SER A 324 6.21 -10.28 -21.70
C SER A 324 7.49 -11.01 -22.09
N PRO A 325 8.28 -10.49 -23.05
CA PRO A 325 9.58 -11.07 -23.40
C PRO A 325 10.53 -11.21 -22.21
N ILE A 326 10.54 -10.26 -21.28
CA ILE A 326 11.42 -10.29 -20.11
C ILE A 326 10.94 -11.35 -19.11
N VAL A 327 9.64 -11.41 -18.82
CA VAL A 327 9.09 -12.44 -17.91
C VAL A 327 9.27 -13.83 -18.50
N LYS A 328 9.10 -14.00 -19.81
CA LYS A 328 9.36 -15.27 -20.49
C LYS A 328 10.82 -15.71 -20.42
N ARG A 329 11.76 -14.76 -20.40
CA ARG A 329 13.20 -15.04 -20.35
C ARG A 329 13.69 -15.30 -18.93
N ASP A 330 13.28 -14.46 -17.98
CA ASP A 330 13.90 -14.37 -16.66
C ASP A 330 12.95 -14.76 -15.51
N GLY A 331 11.65 -14.86 -15.77
CA GLY A 331 10.63 -15.10 -14.76
C GLY A 331 10.60 -16.55 -14.28
N VAL A 332 10.30 -16.72 -12.99
CA VAL A 332 10.12 -18.02 -12.34
C VAL A 332 8.71 -18.11 -11.75
N HIS A 333 8.03 -19.21 -12.01
CA HIS A 333 6.67 -19.42 -11.50
C HIS A 333 6.66 -19.59 -9.98
N ALA A 334 6.11 -18.61 -9.25
CA ALA A 334 6.11 -18.59 -7.78
C ALA A 334 5.38 -19.80 -7.14
N PHE A 335 4.48 -20.44 -7.88
CA PHE A 335 3.70 -21.59 -7.43
C PHE A 335 4.03 -22.89 -8.19
N GLN A 336 5.24 -23.04 -8.72
CA GLN A 336 5.62 -24.22 -9.52
C GLN A 336 5.32 -25.53 -8.80
N ASP A 337 5.66 -25.64 -7.51
CA ASP A 337 5.36 -26.82 -6.67
C ASP A 337 3.87 -27.21 -6.70
N ARG A 338 2.96 -26.23 -6.76
CA ARG A 338 1.51 -26.48 -6.85
C ARG A 338 1.11 -26.99 -8.21
N ILE A 339 1.66 -26.39 -9.26
CA ILE A 339 1.43 -26.82 -10.65
C ILE A 339 1.91 -28.26 -10.84
N ASP A 340 3.10 -28.59 -10.34
CA ASP A 340 3.67 -29.93 -10.40
C ASP A 340 2.84 -30.96 -9.62
N ALA A 341 2.16 -30.53 -8.55
CA ALA A 341 1.21 -31.33 -7.79
C ALA A 341 -0.17 -31.47 -8.45
N GLY A 342 -0.38 -30.89 -9.65
CA GLY A 342 -1.65 -30.94 -10.38
C GLY A 342 -2.68 -29.89 -9.94
N GLU A 343 -2.28 -28.90 -9.14
CA GLU A 343 -3.11 -27.76 -8.75
C GLU A 343 -2.89 -26.56 -9.68
N ARG A 344 -3.61 -25.45 -9.42
CA ARG A 344 -3.37 -24.15 -10.06
C ARG A 344 -2.71 -23.15 -9.10
N ALA A 345 -2.10 -22.11 -9.66
CA ALA A 345 -1.78 -20.91 -8.88
C ALA A 345 -3.05 -20.33 -8.23
N PRO A 346 -2.95 -19.67 -7.06
CA PRO A 346 -4.09 -19.04 -6.43
C PRO A 346 -4.57 -17.84 -7.26
N THR A 347 -5.82 -17.43 -7.04
CA THR A 347 -6.30 -16.14 -7.54
C THR A 347 -5.85 -15.00 -6.64
N GLN A 348 -5.95 -13.76 -7.13
CA GLN A 348 -5.72 -12.56 -6.33
C GLN A 348 -6.58 -12.53 -5.05
N ALA A 349 -7.86 -12.91 -5.14
CA ALA A 349 -8.75 -12.94 -4.00
C ALA A 349 -8.37 -14.03 -2.99
N GLU A 350 -7.96 -15.21 -3.46
CA GLU A 350 -7.49 -16.30 -2.59
C GLU A 350 -6.21 -15.92 -1.84
N TRP A 351 -5.23 -15.36 -2.56
CA TRP A 351 -3.98 -14.89 -1.95
C TRP A 351 -4.24 -13.80 -0.90
N LEU A 352 -5.04 -12.79 -1.27
CA LEU A 352 -5.41 -11.69 -0.39
C LEU A 352 -6.10 -12.20 0.88
N ALA A 353 -7.17 -13.00 0.74
CA ALA A 353 -7.96 -13.47 1.87
C ALA A 353 -7.10 -14.32 2.82
N GLU A 354 -6.26 -15.20 2.27
CA GLU A 354 -5.41 -16.08 3.09
C GLU A 354 -4.33 -15.30 3.84
N ARG A 355 -3.71 -14.30 3.20
CA ARG A 355 -2.74 -13.43 3.87
C ARG A 355 -3.39 -12.59 4.97
N ILE A 356 -4.59 -12.06 4.75
CA ILE A 356 -5.32 -11.29 5.77
C ILE A 356 -5.62 -12.15 6.99
N LYS A 357 -6.16 -13.37 6.79
CA LYS A 357 -6.48 -14.31 7.88
C LYS A 357 -5.28 -14.69 8.72
N ARG A 358 -4.08 -14.69 8.15
CA ARG A 358 -2.83 -15.05 8.82
C ARG A 358 -2.12 -13.85 9.45
N THR A 359 -2.44 -12.63 9.00
CA THR A 359 -1.77 -11.42 9.48
C THR A 359 -2.02 -11.22 10.98
N GLY A 360 -0.94 -11.14 11.75
CA GLY A 360 -1.00 -10.80 13.17
C GLY A 360 -1.48 -11.92 14.10
N HIS A 361 -1.73 -13.13 13.57
CA HIS A 361 -1.99 -14.31 14.38
C HIS A 361 -0.68 -14.98 14.81
N GLU A 362 -0.47 -15.16 16.12
CA GLU A 362 0.64 -15.99 16.61
C GLU A 362 0.41 -17.49 16.33
N GLU A 363 -0.84 -17.91 16.12
CA GLU A 363 -1.36 -19.29 16.14
C GLU A 363 -1.23 -20.13 14.85
N TYR A 364 -0.83 -19.57 13.69
CA TYR A 364 -0.50 -20.38 12.50
C TYR A 364 0.91 -21.04 12.65
N THR A 365 1.15 -21.61 13.83
CA THR A 365 2.46 -21.90 14.42
C THR A 365 3.05 -23.27 14.14
N GLU A 366 2.32 -24.18 13.50
CA GLU A 366 2.80 -25.57 13.34
C GLU A 366 4.01 -25.70 12.40
N HIS A 367 4.39 -24.64 11.70
CA HIS A 367 5.50 -24.65 10.74
C HIS A 367 6.59 -23.59 11.00
N LYS A 368 6.66 -23.00 12.20
CA LYS A 368 7.77 -22.11 12.55
C LYS A 368 9.08 -22.90 12.55
N LYS A 369 9.99 -22.56 11.64
CA LYS A 369 11.42 -22.81 11.82
C LYS A 369 12.07 -21.48 12.22
N PRO A 370 12.30 -21.21 13.51
CA PRO A 370 13.05 -20.05 13.93
C PRO A 370 14.48 -20.15 13.39
N GLY A 371 14.90 -19.18 12.59
CA GLY A 371 16.27 -19.04 12.12
C GLY A 371 16.58 -17.56 11.88
N GLU A 372 17.73 -17.07 12.36
CA GLU A 372 18.33 -15.77 12.03
C GLU A 372 17.36 -14.55 12.02
N GLY A 373 16.41 -14.46 12.97
CA GLY A 373 15.47 -13.31 13.04
C GLY A 373 14.34 -13.35 12.01
N ARG A 374 14.05 -14.54 11.44
CA ARG A 374 12.98 -14.76 10.47
C ARG A 374 11.99 -15.80 10.97
N VAL A 375 10.73 -15.60 10.64
CA VAL A 375 9.62 -16.55 10.80
C VAL A 375 9.12 -16.92 9.42
N GLN A 376 9.15 -18.21 9.10
CA GLN A 376 8.70 -18.72 7.81
C GLN A 376 7.33 -19.38 7.94
N GLU A 377 6.45 -19.13 6.97
CA GLU A 377 5.12 -19.70 6.88
C GLU A 377 4.88 -20.22 5.46
N ARG A 378 4.13 -21.31 5.29
CA ARG A 378 3.66 -21.73 3.96
C ARG A 378 2.22 -21.28 3.77
N VAL A 379 2.00 -20.37 2.82
CA VAL A 379 0.70 -19.81 2.46
C VAL A 379 0.38 -20.26 1.04
N LEU A 380 -0.70 -21.04 0.87
CA LEU A 380 -1.11 -21.57 -0.45
C LEU A 380 0.08 -22.13 -1.25
N GLY A 381 0.86 -23.02 -0.62
CA GLY A 381 2.03 -23.66 -1.22
C GLY A 381 3.29 -22.80 -1.30
N ARG A 382 3.24 -21.48 -1.12
CA ARG A 382 4.38 -20.56 -1.19
C ARG A 382 4.96 -20.28 0.19
N GLN A 383 6.28 -20.30 0.33
CA GLN A 383 6.94 -19.82 1.55
C GLN A 383 6.87 -18.30 1.63
N VAL A 384 6.43 -17.77 2.76
CA VAL A 384 6.39 -16.36 3.12
C VAL A 384 7.30 -16.17 4.33
N ASP A 385 8.20 -15.20 4.25
CA ASP A 385 9.12 -14.88 5.35
C ASP A 385 8.70 -13.57 6.02
N TYR A 386 8.50 -13.61 7.32
CA TYR A 386 8.29 -12.45 8.19
C TYR A 386 9.55 -12.20 9.02
N TYR A 387 10.04 -10.96 9.06
CA TYR A 387 11.26 -10.62 9.79
C TYR A 387 10.86 -10.00 11.13
N VAL A 388 11.38 -10.58 12.23
CA VAL A 388 10.99 -10.29 13.62
C VAL A 388 12.09 -9.65 14.42
#